data_AF-A0A839W085-F1
#
_entry.id   AF-A0A839W085-F1
#
_cell.length_a   1.000
_cell.length_b   1.000
_cell.length_c   1.000
_cell.angle_alpha   90.00
_cell.angle_beta   90.00
_cell.angle_gamma   90.00
#
_symmetry.space_group_name_H-M   'P 1'
#
loop_
_entity.id
_entity.type
_entity.pdbx_description
1 polymer ?
#
loop_
_entity_poly.entity_id
_entity_poly.type
_entity_poly.pdbx_seq_one_letter_code
_entity_poly.pdbx_strand_id
1 'polypeptide(L)'
;MTGPVEPQEHRTDRTGPQAKPRRLWITLLAVIPALFAAGTAGAFWTGYSLHDRPFAWYNSNRIAATAERAARDLSPTIVVALGDAALRHATLDEPGMAALAARHGVESLHFLRIVHDHARIEDFEPLFGDVLKLKPALVLLDADLLFAERGDVAGLRRYGAHLTEVAMLGRSYLPDQSALQYAKPCHAVGPQGWTATAADRWVEARETAVRMNDDSPAFERVRRFADQARAAGVGIALLLPPRPAAVEEKLYGAGNGYRPAALDRLRGQADLPLWRLPDSARKTMTFCRSGMLAPEGRDAYSAWLAGGIAERLSHPRVEEAALQ
;
A
#
# COMPACT_ATOMS: atom_id res chain seq x y z
N MET A 1 -28.66 11.39 103.15
CA MET A 1 -28.97 12.64 102.42
C MET A 1 -28.78 12.35 100.95
N THR A 2 -29.88 12.33 100.23
CA THR A 2 -30.04 12.04 98.81
C THR A 2 -29.87 13.33 97.99
N GLY A 3 -29.00 13.33 96.99
CA GLY A 3 -28.78 14.42 96.03
C GLY A 3 -27.89 13.91 94.88
N PRO A 4 -28.05 14.43 93.65
CA PRO A 4 -28.47 13.64 92.50
C PRO A 4 -27.32 13.03 91.67
N VAL A 5 -27.69 11.95 90.97
CA VAL A 5 -26.89 11.20 90.00
C VAL A 5 -26.69 12.04 88.72
N GLU A 6 -25.46 12.47 88.47
CA GLU A 6 -25.00 12.87 87.14
C GLU A 6 -24.62 11.61 86.34
N PRO A 7 -25.14 11.41 85.12
CA PRO A 7 -24.64 10.35 84.26
C PRO A 7 -23.30 10.81 83.67
N GLN A 8 -22.23 10.12 84.06
CA GLN A 8 -20.92 10.20 83.42
C GLN A 8 -21.06 9.79 81.95
N GLU A 9 -21.04 10.76 81.04
CA GLU A 9 -20.92 10.51 79.61
C GLU A 9 -19.58 9.80 79.35
N HIS A 10 -19.65 8.53 78.93
CA HIS A 10 -18.52 7.83 78.37
C HIS A 10 -18.09 8.55 77.08
N ARG A 11 -17.06 9.38 77.21
CA ARG A 11 -16.28 9.89 76.08
C ARG A 11 -15.50 8.75 75.45
N THR A 12 -16.15 7.99 74.58
CA THR A 12 -15.44 7.14 73.62
C THR A 12 -14.74 8.06 72.63
N ASP A 13 -13.41 8.13 72.73
CA ASP A 13 -12.54 8.56 71.64
C ASP A 13 -12.80 7.69 70.41
N ARG A 14 -13.68 8.15 69.52
CA ARG A 14 -13.76 7.64 68.16
C ARG A 14 -12.73 8.39 67.33
N THR A 15 -11.57 7.76 67.21
CA THR A 15 -10.66 7.86 66.08
C THR A 15 -11.41 8.18 64.79
N GLY A 16 -11.02 9.28 64.14
CA GLY A 16 -11.77 9.90 63.05
C GLY A 16 -12.03 8.95 61.87
N PRO A 17 -13.12 9.18 61.11
CA PRO A 17 -13.28 8.51 59.84
C PRO A 17 -12.20 9.03 58.89
N GLN A 18 -11.17 8.21 58.69
CA GLN A 18 -10.14 8.40 57.70
C GLN A 18 -10.80 8.43 56.31
N ALA A 19 -11.19 9.62 55.86
CA ALA A 19 -11.76 9.79 54.54
C ALA A 19 -10.68 9.56 53.50
N LYS A 20 -10.66 8.37 52.89
CA LYS A 20 -10.22 8.06 51.51
C LYS A 20 -10.40 6.56 51.24
N PRO A 21 -10.80 6.12 50.03
CA PRO A 21 -10.17 6.57 48.81
C PRO A 21 -11.14 6.64 47.61
N ARG A 22 -12.31 7.27 47.73
CA ARG A 22 -13.24 7.42 46.58
C ARG A 22 -12.62 8.20 45.42
N ARG A 23 -11.75 9.18 45.73
CA ARG A 23 -10.93 9.89 44.72
C ARG A 23 -9.89 8.99 44.06
N LEU A 24 -9.29 8.04 44.79
CA LEU A 24 -8.27 7.12 44.26
C LEU A 24 -8.87 6.13 43.25
N TRP A 25 -10.09 5.66 43.52
CA TRP A 25 -10.83 4.79 42.60
C TRP A 25 -11.25 5.53 41.33
N ILE A 26 -11.66 6.81 41.44
CA ILE A 26 -12.00 7.64 40.28
C ILE A 26 -10.74 7.97 39.46
N THR A 27 -9.60 8.28 40.11
CA THR A 27 -8.34 8.44 39.36
C THR A 27 -7.87 7.12 38.75
N LEU A 28 -7.97 5.96 39.42
CA LEU A 28 -7.63 4.68 38.79
C LEU A 28 -8.52 4.37 37.58
N LEU A 29 -9.84 4.61 37.70
CA LEU A 29 -10.81 4.41 36.62
C LEU A 29 -10.62 5.36 35.44
N ALA A 30 -10.02 6.53 35.63
CA ALA A 30 -9.71 7.47 34.55
C ALA A 30 -8.29 7.27 33.98
N VAL A 31 -7.32 6.95 34.84
CA VAL A 31 -5.91 6.78 34.48
C VAL A 31 -5.68 5.48 33.72
N ILE A 32 -6.38 4.39 34.05
CA ILE A 32 -6.22 3.12 33.32
C ILE A 32 -6.71 3.24 31.86
N PRO A 33 -7.91 3.75 31.56
CA PRO A 33 -8.32 3.99 30.17
C PRO A 33 -7.46 5.02 29.47
N ALA A 34 -7.00 6.07 30.16
CA ALA A 34 -6.10 7.07 29.57
C ALA A 34 -4.72 6.49 29.23
N LEU A 35 -4.15 5.66 30.10
CA LEU A 35 -2.91 4.93 29.84
C LEU A 35 -3.09 3.89 28.74
N PHE A 36 -4.25 3.23 28.68
CA PHE A 36 -4.56 2.28 27.62
C PHE A 36 -4.72 3.00 26.27
N ALA A 37 -5.44 4.12 26.22
CA ALA A 37 -5.60 4.96 25.04
C ALA A 37 -4.29 5.61 24.58
N ALA A 38 -3.47 6.08 25.53
CA ALA A 38 -2.13 6.61 25.23
C ALA A 38 -1.17 5.50 24.79
N GLY A 39 -1.27 4.31 25.37
CA GLY A 39 -0.50 3.12 25.00
C GLY A 39 -0.87 2.60 23.62
N THR A 40 -2.16 2.55 23.28
CA THR A 40 -2.61 2.20 21.93
C THR A 40 -2.22 3.27 20.92
N ALA A 41 -2.44 4.55 21.22
CA ALA A 41 -2.00 5.66 20.35
C ALA A 41 -0.48 5.67 20.14
N GLY A 42 0.29 5.41 21.20
CA GLY A 42 1.76 5.28 21.14
C GLY A 42 2.21 4.06 20.35
N ALA A 43 1.55 2.91 20.49
CA ALA A 43 1.80 1.71 19.69
C ALA A 43 1.44 1.92 18.21
N PHE A 44 0.34 2.63 17.92
CA PHE A 44 -0.01 3.04 16.56
C PHE A 44 1.05 3.97 15.98
N TRP A 45 1.49 4.99 16.71
CA TRP A 45 2.50 5.95 16.25
C TRP A 45 3.87 5.31 16.02
N THR A 46 4.33 4.51 16.98
CA THR A 46 5.61 3.79 16.89
C THR A 46 5.57 2.75 15.77
N GLY A 47 4.51 1.94 15.69
CA GLY A 47 4.30 0.98 14.59
C GLY A 47 4.27 1.64 13.21
N TYR A 48 3.65 2.82 13.08
CA TYR A 48 3.64 3.62 11.84
C TYR A 48 5.06 4.08 11.46
N SER A 49 5.81 4.63 12.43
CA SER A 49 7.16 5.16 12.20
C SER A 49 8.21 4.09 11.89
N LEU A 50 7.99 2.86 12.35
CA LEU A 50 8.98 1.78 12.28
C LEU A 50 8.86 0.93 11.02
N HIS A 51 7.70 0.93 10.34
CA HIS A 51 7.52 0.28 9.03
C HIS A 51 7.73 1.23 7.85
N ASP A 52 7.31 2.49 7.97
CA ASP A 52 7.32 3.41 6.82
C ASP A 52 8.72 4.03 6.59
N ARG A 53 9.52 4.26 7.66
CA ARG A 53 10.88 4.82 7.54
C ARG A 53 11.88 3.92 6.79
N PRO A 54 11.97 2.60 7.07
CA PRO A 54 12.85 1.71 6.33
C PRO A 54 12.48 1.60 4.85
N PHE A 55 11.18 1.52 4.56
CA PHE A 55 10.67 1.46 3.19
C PHE A 55 11.01 2.72 2.41
N ALA A 56 10.70 3.90 2.97
CA ALA A 56 11.00 5.18 2.34
C ALA A 56 12.51 5.37 2.17
N TRP A 57 13.31 5.11 3.21
CA TRP A 57 14.77 5.25 3.14
C TRP A 57 15.40 4.33 2.08
N TYR A 58 15.01 3.04 2.06
CA TYR A 58 15.51 2.09 1.07
C TYR A 58 15.17 2.51 -0.36
N ASN A 59 13.93 2.97 -0.59
CA ASN A 59 13.50 3.36 -1.93
C ASN A 59 14.02 4.75 -2.34
N SER A 60 14.24 5.69 -1.43
CA SER A 60 14.97 6.93 -1.73
C SER A 60 16.40 6.63 -2.23
N ASN A 61 17.10 5.65 -1.63
CA ASN A 61 18.40 5.23 -2.13
C ASN A 61 18.31 4.60 -3.53
N ARG A 62 17.26 3.80 -3.82
CA ARG A 62 17.02 3.23 -5.16
C ARG A 62 16.68 4.30 -6.21
N ILE A 63 15.94 5.33 -5.81
CA ILE A 63 15.66 6.51 -6.65
C ILE A 63 16.97 7.22 -6.98
N ALA A 64 17.80 7.53 -5.98
CA ALA A 64 19.10 8.16 -6.19
C ALA A 64 20.02 7.31 -7.10
N ALA A 65 20.12 6.00 -6.85
CA ALA A 65 20.89 5.08 -7.68
C ALA A 65 20.35 4.97 -9.11
N THR A 66 19.05 5.20 -9.33
CA THR A 66 18.46 5.27 -10.67
C THR A 66 18.82 6.57 -11.38
N ALA A 67 18.80 7.70 -10.66
CA ALA A 67 19.28 8.98 -11.18
C ALA A 67 20.75 8.90 -11.63
N GLU A 68 21.61 8.31 -10.80
CA GLU A 68 23.04 8.14 -11.09
C GLU A 68 23.30 7.23 -12.30
N ARG A 69 22.48 6.20 -12.50
CA ARG A 69 22.56 5.33 -13.69
C ARG A 69 22.08 6.05 -14.93
N ALA A 70 20.93 6.70 -14.86
CA ALA A 70 20.37 7.48 -15.96
C ALA A 70 21.30 8.59 -16.45
N ALA A 71 22.01 9.26 -15.53
CA ALA A 71 22.97 10.32 -15.86
C ALA A 71 24.18 9.83 -16.68
N ARG A 72 24.41 8.52 -16.80
CA ARG A 72 25.50 7.94 -17.60
C ARG A 72 25.10 7.66 -19.05
N ASP A 73 23.81 7.68 -19.36
CA ASP A 73 23.30 7.42 -20.69
C ASP A 73 23.10 8.74 -21.46
N LEU A 74 23.22 8.69 -22.79
CA LEU A 74 23.07 9.86 -23.65
C LEU A 74 21.63 10.39 -23.72
N SER A 75 20.65 9.48 -23.65
CA SER A 75 19.21 9.79 -23.73
C SER A 75 18.40 8.85 -22.82
N PRO A 76 18.53 8.99 -21.49
CA PRO A 76 17.86 8.10 -20.56
C PRO A 76 16.35 8.30 -20.62
N THR A 77 15.61 7.20 -20.64
CA THR A 77 14.16 7.22 -20.43
C THR A 77 13.86 6.60 -19.08
N ILE A 78 13.31 7.36 -18.15
CA ILE A 78 12.99 6.86 -16.81
C ILE A 78 11.48 6.58 -16.73
N VAL A 79 11.11 5.39 -16.27
CA VAL A 79 9.73 5.01 -15.97
C VAL A 79 9.65 4.48 -14.55
N VAL A 80 8.76 5.05 -13.75
CA VAL A 80 8.58 4.65 -12.35
C VAL A 80 7.23 3.95 -12.19
N ALA A 81 7.21 2.77 -11.58
CA ALA A 81 5.99 2.02 -11.30
C ALA A 81 5.79 1.86 -9.79
N LEU A 82 4.67 2.38 -9.28
CA LEU A 82 4.30 2.34 -7.86
C LEU A 82 3.08 1.42 -7.69
N GLY A 83 3.13 0.48 -6.75
CA GLY A 83 2.00 -0.44 -6.59
C GLY A 83 2.15 -1.47 -5.50
N ASP A 84 1.26 -2.46 -5.52
CA ASP A 84 1.24 -3.50 -4.51
C ASP A 84 1.99 -4.79 -4.92
N ALA A 85 1.84 -5.85 -4.12
CA ALA A 85 2.39 -7.16 -4.45
C ALA A 85 1.92 -7.70 -5.81
N ALA A 86 0.70 -7.38 -6.26
CA ALA A 86 0.22 -7.80 -7.58
C ALA A 86 1.10 -7.21 -8.68
N LEU A 87 1.46 -5.92 -8.60
CA LEU A 87 2.40 -5.30 -9.53
C LEU A 87 3.77 -5.99 -9.51
N ARG A 88 4.29 -6.29 -8.31
CA ARG A 88 5.57 -7.02 -8.14
C ARG A 88 5.58 -8.37 -8.82
N HIS A 89 4.50 -9.13 -8.66
CA HIS A 89 4.40 -10.49 -9.17
C HIS A 89 3.98 -10.54 -10.64
N ALA A 90 3.37 -9.47 -11.15
CA ALA A 90 3.01 -9.35 -12.55
C ALA A 90 4.17 -8.92 -13.44
N THR A 91 5.13 -8.15 -12.91
CA THR A 91 6.22 -7.55 -13.70
C THR A 91 7.57 -8.18 -13.40
N LEU A 92 8.44 -8.27 -14.40
CA LEU A 92 9.86 -8.57 -14.20
C LEU A 92 10.55 -7.51 -13.33
N ASP A 93 11.77 -7.80 -12.90
CA ASP A 93 12.62 -6.81 -12.23
C ASP A 93 13.10 -5.72 -13.20
N GLU A 94 13.80 -4.71 -12.67
CA GLU A 94 14.22 -3.55 -13.48
C GLU A 94 15.07 -3.93 -14.72
N PRO A 95 16.07 -4.82 -14.62
CA PRO A 95 16.83 -5.25 -15.80
C PRO A 95 15.97 -6.03 -16.80
N GLY A 96 15.07 -6.91 -16.33
CA GLY A 96 14.18 -7.66 -17.21
C GLY A 96 13.22 -6.75 -17.98
N MET A 97 12.65 -5.75 -17.32
CA MET A 97 11.79 -4.76 -17.97
C MET A 97 12.56 -3.90 -18.97
N ALA A 98 13.78 -3.47 -18.65
CA ALA A 98 14.64 -2.73 -19.58
C ALA A 98 14.97 -3.56 -20.83
N ALA A 99 15.33 -4.84 -20.66
CA ALA A 99 15.63 -5.74 -21.77
C ALA A 99 14.41 -5.98 -22.68
N LEU A 100 13.20 -6.06 -22.13
CA LEU A 100 11.98 -6.14 -22.92
C LEU A 100 11.70 -4.84 -23.67
N ALA A 101 11.83 -3.68 -23.01
CA ALA A 101 11.60 -2.39 -23.65
C ALA A 101 12.59 -2.10 -24.79
N ALA A 102 13.84 -2.53 -24.67
CA ALA A 102 14.83 -2.45 -25.75
C ALA A 102 14.38 -3.22 -27.01
N ARG A 103 13.73 -4.38 -26.85
CA ARG A 103 13.13 -5.13 -27.99
C ARG A 103 11.99 -4.37 -28.67
N HIS A 104 11.39 -3.41 -27.97
CA HIS A 104 10.36 -2.52 -28.48
C HIS A 104 10.89 -1.12 -28.87
N GLY A 105 12.21 -0.95 -28.98
CA GLY A 105 12.85 0.29 -29.46
C GLY A 105 13.17 1.32 -28.39
N VAL A 106 13.06 1.00 -27.10
CA VAL A 106 13.46 1.89 -25.99
C VAL A 106 14.78 1.38 -25.40
N GLU A 107 15.90 1.78 -26.01
CA GLU A 107 17.23 1.21 -25.72
C GLU A 107 17.79 1.57 -24.33
N SER A 108 17.49 2.78 -23.82
CA SER A 108 17.97 3.28 -22.51
C SER A 108 16.86 3.43 -21.48
N LEU A 109 16.01 2.40 -21.32
CA LEU A 109 14.96 2.40 -20.30
C LEU A 109 15.54 2.13 -18.91
N HIS A 110 15.38 3.10 -18.01
CA HIS A 110 15.55 2.96 -16.57
C HIS A 110 14.18 2.75 -15.93
N PHE A 111 13.74 1.49 -15.88
CA PHE A 111 12.54 1.11 -15.16
C PHE A 111 12.84 1.06 -13.67
N LEU A 112 12.01 1.67 -12.82
CA LEU A 112 12.11 1.60 -11.36
C LEU A 112 10.76 1.19 -10.78
N ARG A 113 10.69 -0.03 -10.22
CA ARG A 113 9.49 -0.51 -9.53
C ARG A 113 9.64 -0.36 -8.03
N ILE A 114 8.67 0.31 -7.40
CA ILE A 114 8.59 0.49 -5.95
C ILE A 114 7.27 -0.11 -5.48
N VAL A 115 7.33 -1.17 -4.67
CA VAL A 115 6.17 -1.95 -4.27
C VAL A 115 6.11 -2.23 -2.78
N HIS A 116 4.90 -2.38 -2.27
CA HIS A 116 4.63 -2.81 -0.89
C HIS A 116 3.59 -3.94 -0.88
N ASP A 117 3.64 -4.88 0.08
CA ASP A 117 2.78 -6.09 0.03
C ASP A 117 1.28 -5.76 0.10
N HIS A 118 0.98 -4.70 0.83
CA HIS A 118 -0.36 -4.16 1.08
C HIS A 118 -0.30 -2.66 0.89
N ALA A 119 0.07 -2.26 -0.32
CA ALA A 119 0.40 -0.88 -0.62
C ALA A 119 -0.82 0.03 -0.53
N ARG A 120 -0.57 1.24 -0.03
CA ARG A 120 -1.51 2.37 -0.01
C ARG A 120 -0.76 3.60 -0.52
N ILE A 121 -1.50 4.61 -0.94
CA ILE A 121 -0.86 5.80 -1.49
C ILE A 121 0.04 6.52 -0.46
N GLU A 122 -0.33 6.49 0.82
CA GLU A 122 0.45 7.11 1.90
C GLU A 122 1.84 6.50 2.09
N ASP A 123 2.00 5.22 1.73
CA ASP A 123 3.29 4.53 1.85
C ASP A 123 4.32 5.14 0.86
N PHE A 124 3.86 5.74 -0.24
CA PHE A 124 4.69 6.35 -1.29
C PHE A 124 4.79 7.87 -1.21
N GLU A 125 3.91 8.55 -0.47
CA GLU A 125 3.91 10.02 -0.36
C GLU A 125 5.29 10.62 0.01
N PRO A 126 6.08 10.04 0.93
CA PRO A 126 7.42 10.54 1.23
C PRO A 126 8.38 10.50 0.02
N LEU A 127 8.11 9.65 -0.98
CA LEU A 127 8.95 9.44 -2.15
C LEU A 127 8.54 10.32 -3.34
N PHE A 128 7.34 10.90 -3.37
CA PHE A 128 6.82 11.63 -4.53
C PHE A 128 7.73 12.77 -4.97
N GLY A 129 8.24 13.56 -4.03
CA GLY A 129 9.17 14.63 -4.35
C GLY A 129 10.45 14.11 -5.03
N ASP A 130 10.99 13.00 -4.56
CA ASP A 130 12.20 12.40 -5.13
C ASP A 130 11.92 11.72 -6.48
N VAL A 131 10.77 11.08 -6.63
CA VAL A 131 10.30 10.52 -7.92
C VAL A 131 10.15 11.63 -8.96
N LEU A 132 9.53 12.76 -8.62
CA LEU A 132 9.36 13.88 -9.57
C LEU A 132 10.70 14.54 -9.92
N LYS A 133 11.67 14.60 -8.99
CA LYS A 133 13.02 15.08 -9.28
C LYS A 133 13.75 14.24 -10.33
N LEU A 134 13.42 12.95 -10.48
CA LEU A 134 13.95 12.12 -11.57
C LEU A 134 13.50 12.60 -12.95
N LYS A 135 12.44 13.41 -13.03
CA LYS A 135 11.76 13.79 -14.29
C LYS A 135 11.43 12.56 -15.15
N PRO A 136 10.69 11.57 -14.61
CA PRO A 136 10.34 10.39 -15.36
C PRO A 136 9.46 10.76 -16.56
N ALA A 137 9.62 10.04 -17.66
CA ALA A 137 8.74 10.21 -18.82
C ALA A 137 7.32 9.69 -18.50
N LEU A 138 7.22 8.69 -17.63
CA LEU A 138 5.97 8.07 -17.23
C LEU A 138 6.03 7.56 -15.79
N VAL A 139 4.97 7.81 -15.02
CA VAL A 139 4.68 7.16 -13.74
C VAL A 139 3.48 6.23 -13.91
N LEU A 140 3.67 4.95 -13.61
CA LEU A 140 2.62 3.93 -13.58
C LEU A 140 2.16 3.75 -12.13
N LEU A 141 0.86 3.92 -11.89
CA LEU A 141 0.27 3.75 -10.57
C LEU A 141 -0.67 2.55 -10.58
N ASP A 142 -0.50 1.61 -9.66
CA ASP A 142 -1.47 0.55 -9.44
C ASP A 142 -2.83 1.17 -9.08
N ALA A 143 -3.86 0.80 -9.85
CA ALA A 143 -5.21 1.33 -9.72
C ALA A 143 -5.81 1.08 -8.33
N ASP A 144 -5.39 0.03 -7.63
CA ASP A 144 -5.87 -0.25 -6.28
C ASP A 144 -5.44 0.83 -5.26
N LEU A 145 -4.35 1.58 -5.52
CA LEU A 145 -3.88 2.66 -4.63
C LEU A 145 -4.87 3.80 -4.47
N LEU A 146 -5.83 3.92 -5.39
CA LEU A 146 -6.90 4.92 -5.34
C LEU A 146 -7.89 4.69 -4.20
N PHE A 147 -7.98 3.46 -3.71
CA PHE A 147 -9.05 3.00 -2.83
C PHE A 147 -8.53 2.32 -1.56
N ALA A 148 -7.23 2.00 -1.54
CA ALA A 148 -6.57 1.24 -0.51
C ALA A 148 -6.39 2.04 0.80
N GLU A 149 -7.08 1.61 1.85
CA GLU A 149 -6.96 2.13 3.22
C GLU A 149 -6.43 1.08 4.20
N ARG A 150 -5.77 1.52 5.26
CA ARG A 150 -5.29 0.61 6.31
C ARG A 150 -6.46 0.22 7.21
N GLY A 151 -6.68 -1.09 7.37
CA GLY A 151 -7.62 -1.58 8.37
C GLY A 151 -7.09 -1.35 9.79
N ASP A 152 -7.81 -0.60 10.61
CA ASP A 152 -7.39 -0.20 11.97
C ASP A 152 -7.02 -1.40 12.86
N VAL A 153 -7.79 -2.49 12.76
CA VAL A 153 -7.59 -3.72 13.54
C VAL A 153 -6.41 -4.55 13.02
N ALA A 154 -6.13 -4.49 11.72
CA ALA A 154 -5.04 -5.23 11.09
C ALA A 154 -3.67 -4.63 11.44
N GLY A 155 -3.59 -3.30 11.59
CA GLY A 155 -2.38 -2.63 12.10
C GLY A 155 -1.99 -3.10 13.50
N LEU A 156 -2.96 -3.19 14.41
CA LEU A 156 -2.77 -3.69 15.78
C LEU A 156 -2.35 -5.17 15.82
N ARG A 157 -3.00 -6.03 15.02
CA ARG A 157 -2.63 -7.46 14.93
C ARG A 157 -1.22 -7.65 14.35
N ARG A 158 -0.87 -6.91 13.30
CA ARG A 158 0.50 -6.95 12.73
C ARG A 158 1.52 -6.52 13.76
N TYR A 159 1.26 -5.42 14.47
CA TYR A 159 2.13 -4.94 15.54
C TYR A 159 2.25 -5.95 16.69
N GLY A 160 1.16 -6.60 17.12
CA GLY A 160 1.18 -7.61 18.19
C GLY A 160 1.90 -8.91 17.80
N ALA A 161 1.66 -9.42 16.59
CA ALA A 161 2.40 -10.57 16.06
C ALA A 161 3.91 -10.25 15.93
N HIS A 162 4.21 -9.02 15.50
CA HIS A 162 5.58 -8.53 15.32
C HIS A 162 6.35 -8.35 16.64
N LEU A 163 5.71 -7.84 17.70
CA LEU A 163 6.31 -7.81 19.04
C LEU A 163 6.66 -9.22 19.53
N THR A 164 5.84 -10.21 19.19
CA THR A 164 6.08 -11.60 19.56
C THR A 164 7.28 -12.17 18.78
N GLU A 165 7.39 -11.89 17.48
CA GLU A 165 8.53 -12.35 16.67
C GLU A 165 9.87 -11.72 17.08
N VAL A 166 9.89 -10.42 17.38
CA VAL A 166 11.10 -9.72 17.79
C VAL A 166 11.49 -10.12 19.22
N ALA A 167 10.54 -10.09 20.17
CA ALA A 167 10.82 -10.35 21.57
C ALA A 167 11.06 -11.83 21.89
N MET A 168 10.42 -12.77 21.18
CA MET A 168 10.55 -14.20 21.46
C MET A 168 11.45 -14.97 20.48
N LEU A 169 11.58 -14.53 19.22
CA LEU A 169 12.31 -15.28 18.20
C LEU A 169 13.63 -14.62 17.77
N GLY A 170 13.96 -13.43 18.30
CA GLY A 170 15.24 -12.75 18.05
C GLY A 170 15.50 -12.42 16.58
N ARG A 171 14.45 -12.35 15.74
CA ARG A 171 14.57 -12.06 14.31
C ARG A 171 14.79 -10.57 14.07
N SER A 172 15.45 -10.26 12.95
CA SER A 172 15.71 -8.89 12.52
C SER A 172 14.41 -8.09 12.39
N TYR A 173 14.39 -6.94 13.05
CA TYR A 173 13.27 -6.02 13.26
C TYR A 173 12.60 -5.48 11.98
N LEU A 174 13.30 -5.51 10.84
CA LEU A 174 12.85 -4.86 9.61
C LEU A 174 12.55 -5.89 8.52
N PRO A 175 11.42 -5.78 7.80
CA PRO A 175 11.19 -6.59 6.61
C PRO A 175 12.37 -6.43 5.66
N ASP A 176 12.84 -7.53 5.09
CA ASP A 176 13.86 -7.48 4.04
C ASP A 176 13.31 -6.68 2.86
N GLN A 177 13.73 -5.42 2.76
CA GLN A 177 13.25 -4.49 1.75
C GLN A 177 13.64 -4.97 0.35
N SER A 178 14.76 -5.70 0.22
CA SER A 178 15.16 -6.28 -1.05
C SER A 178 14.19 -7.40 -1.45
N ALA A 179 13.85 -8.32 -0.54
CA ALA A 179 12.84 -9.36 -0.81
C ALA A 179 11.45 -8.76 -1.08
N LEU A 180 11.11 -7.64 -0.44
CA LEU A 180 9.88 -6.90 -0.71
C LEU A 180 9.83 -6.41 -2.16
N GLN A 181 10.94 -5.92 -2.71
CA GLN A 181 10.99 -5.46 -4.10
C GLN A 181 11.15 -6.62 -5.10
N TYR A 182 11.93 -7.63 -4.74
CA TYR A 182 12.35 -8.73 -5.60
C TYR A 182 11.72 -10.05 -5.15
N ALA A 183 10.54 -10.35 -5.69
CA ALA A 183 9.87 -11.61 -5.42
C ALA A 183 10.51 -12.78 -6.18
N LYS A 184 10.64 -13.92 -5.49
CA LYS A 184 10.89 -15.20 -6.13
C LYS A 184 9.66 -15.63 -6.93
N PRO A 185 9.82 -16.18 -8.14
CA PRO A 185 8.71 -16.75 -8.90
C PRO A 185 8.02 -17.86 -8.09
N CYS A 186 6.71 -17.96 -8.24
CA CYS A 186 5.90 -18.99 -7.58
C CYS A 186 5.54 -20.11 -8.57
N HIS A 187 5.15 -21.27 -8.04
CA HIS A 187 4.74 -22.40 -8.86
C HIS A 187 3.31 -22.22 -9.37
N ALA A 188 3.14 -22.39 -10.68
CA ALA A 188 1.84 -22.34 -11.33
C ALA A 188 0.92 -23.44 -10.78
N VAL A 189 -0.32 -23.05 -10.48
CA VAL A 189 -1.43 -24.00 -10.44
C VAL A 189 -2.27 -23.68 -11.68
N GLY A 190 -2.53 -24.69 -12.52
CA GLY A 190 -3.29 -24.49 -13.74
C GLY A 190 -4.64 -23.79 -13.49
N PRO A 191 -5.35 -23.30 -14.52
CA PRO A 191 -6.59 -22.53 -14.38
C PRO A 191 -7.64 -23.19 -13.47
N GLN A 192 -7.65 -24.52 -13.43
CA GLN A 192 -8.57 -25.34 -12.61
C GLN A 192 -8.27 -25.28 -11.10
N GLY A 193 -7.10 -24.77 -10.71
CA GLY A 193 -6.69 -24.61 -9.31
C GLY A 193 -7.31 -23.39 -8.61
N TRP A 194 -7.94 -22.48 -9.37
CA TRP A 194 -8.61 -21.29 -8.85
C TRP A 194 -10.11 -21.50 -8.65
N THR A 195 -10.45 -22.19 -7.57
CA THR A 195 -11.85 -22.40 -7.18
C THR A 195 -12.46 -21.14 -6.57
N ALA A 196 -13.79 -21.04 -6.56
CA ALA A 196 -14.51 -19.93 -5.89
C ALA A 196 -14.05 -19.76 -4.43
N THR A 197 -13.87 -20.86 -3.69
CA THR A 197 -13.38 -20.82 -2.30
C THR A 197 -11.95 -20.30 -2.18
N ALA A 198 -11.08 -20.54 -3.17
CA ALA A 198 -9.74 -19.97 -3.18
C ALA A 198 -9.77 -18.45 -3.43
N ALA A 199 -10.66 -17.99 -4.30
CA ALA A 199 -10.90 -16.57 -4.52
C ALA A 199 -11.46 -15.89 -3.27
N ASP A 200 -12.46 -16.50 -2.61
CA ASP A 200 -13.06 -15.96 -1.37
C ASP A 200 -12.01 -15.76 -0.28
N ARG A 201 -11.19 -16.79 0.00
CA ARG A 201 -10.11 -16.67 0.99
C ARG A 201 -9.08 -15.60 0.63
N TRP A 202 -8.79 -15.44 -0.66
CA TRP A 202 -7.85 -14.42 -1.11
C TRP A 202 -8.41 -13.01 -0.90
N VAL A 203 -9.68 -12.79 -1.25
CA VAL A 203 -10.37 -11.51 -1.08
C VAL A 203 -10.51 -11.17 0.40
N GLU A 204 -10.93 -12.12 1.23
CA GLU A 204 -11.03 -11.94 2.69
C GLU A 204 -9.67 -11.56 3.31
N ALA A 205 -8.59 -12.24 2.91
CA ALA A 205 -7.25 -11.92 3.36
C ALA A 205 -6.81 -10.51 2.92
N ARG A 206 -7.17 -10.10 1.70
CA ARG A 206 -6.89 -8.75 1.20
C ARG A 206 -7.68 -7.69 1.95
N GLU A 207 -9.00 -7.85 2.09
CA GLU A 207 -9.87 -6.91 2.82
C GLU A 207 -9.46 -6.74 4.28
N THR A 208 -8.95 -7.82 4.89
CA THR A 208 -8.35 -7.76 6.23
C THR A 208 -7.10 -6.88 6.23
N ALA A 209 -6.27 -6.96 5.20
CA ALA A 209 -5.00 -6.25 5.14
C ALA A 209 -5.14 -4.79 4.72
N VAL A 210 -6.05 -4.51 3.77
CA VAL A 210 -6.35 -3.22 3.16
C VAL A 210 -7.85 -3.18 2.89
N ARG A 211 -8.53 -2.15 3.40
CA ARG A 211 -9.93 -1.90 3.06
C ARG A 211 -9.97 -1.14 1.75
N MET A 212 -10.84 -1.56 0.84
CA MET A 212 -11.05 -0.86 -0.43
C MET A 212 -12.33 -0.03 -0.30
N ASN A 213 -12.23 1.29 -0.38
CA ASN A 213 -13.37 2.18 -0.23
C ASN A 213 -13.46 3.18 -1.38
N ASP A 214 -14.64 3.30 -1.97
CA ASP A 214 -14.94 4.22 -3.07
C ASP A 214 -14.86 5.71 -2.64
N ASP A 215 -15.06 6.00 -1.36
CA ASP A 215 -14.97 7.35 -0.77
C ASP A 215 -13.63 7.60 -0.05
N SER A 216 -12.61 6.83 -0.43
CA SER A 216 -11.31 6.94 0.22
C SER A 216 -10.63 8.30 -0.02
N PRO A 217 -10.00 8.91 1.01
CA PRO A 217 -9.15 10.07 0.79
C PRO A 217 -7.91 9.73 -0.06
N ALA A 218 -7.61 8.45 -0.28
CA ALA A 218 -6.55 8.01 -1.18
C ALA A 218 -6.75 8.52 -2.61
N PHE A 219 -7.99 8.62 -3.07
CA PHE A 219 -8.33 9.17 -4.39
C PHE A 219 -7.81 10.60 -4.56
N GLU A 220 -8.12 11.48 -3.61
CA GLU A 220 -7.70 12.89 -3.65
C GLU A 220 -6.18 13.04 -3.54
N ARG A 221 -5.52 12.15 -2.80
CA ARG A 221 -4.05 12.11 -2.72
C ARG A 221 -3.44 11.75 -4.06
N VAL A 222 -3.95 10.71 -4.74
CA VAL A 222 -3.51 10.32 -6.09
C VAL A 222 -3.78 11.44 -7.09
N ARG A 223 -4.97 12.05 -7.06
CA ARG A 223 -5.33 13.17 -7.94
C ARG A 223 -4.35 14.33 -7.77
N ARG A 224 -4.04 14.72 -6.53
CA ARG A 224 -3.08 15.80 -6.24
C ARG A 224 -1.67 15.47 -6.75
N PHE A 225 -1.21 14.25 -6.53
CA PHE A 225 0.07 13.81 -7.09
C PHE A 225 0.04 13.83 -8.62
N ALA A 226 -1.10 13.46 -9.22
CA ALA A 226 -1.25 13.47 -10.66
C ALA A 226 -1.18 14.88 -11.26
N ASP A 227 -1.83 15.85 -10.62
CA ASP A 227 -1.75 17.25 -10.99
C ASP A 227 -0.32 17.79 -10.86
N GLN A 228 0.42 17.39 -9.81
CA GLN A 228 1.82 17.76 -9.61
C GLN A 228 2.74 17.17 -10.69
N ALA A 229 2.59 15.89 -11.04
CA ALA A 229 3.41 15.30 -12.09
C ALA A 229 3.11 15.93 -13.46
N ARG A 230 1.83 16.18 -13.78
CA ARG A 230 1.45 16.86 -15.03
C ARG A 230 2.05 18.26 -15.10
N ALA A 231 1.99 19.03 -14.00
CA ALA A 231 2.63 20.35 -13.93
C ALA A 231 4.16 20.28 -14.10
N ALA A 232 4.79 19.15 -13.78
CA ALA A 232 6.21 18.88 -14.02
C ALA A 232 6.51 18.28 -15.41
N GLY A 233 5.52 18.16 -16.30
CA GLY A 233 5.66 17.55 -17.63
C GLY A 233 5.81 16.03 -17.61
N VAL A 234 5.43 15.37 -16.51
CA VAL A 234 5.52 13.92 -16.32
C VAL A 234 4.20 13.27 -16.70
N GLY A 235 4.25 12.26 -17.58
CA GLY A 235 3.08 11.44 -17.91
C GLY A 235 2.68 10.52 -16.76
N ILE A 236 1.38 10.23 -16.62
CA ILE A 236 0.88 9.27 -15.63
C ILE A 236 -0.12 8.33 -16.27
N ALA A 237 -0.07 7.06 -15.90
CA ALA A 237 -1.10 6.09 -16.22
C ALA A 237 -1.46 5.24 -15.00
N LEU A 238 -2.73 4.85 -14.92
CA LEU A 238 -3.19 3.85 -13.97
C LEU A 238 -2.96 2.48 -14.59
N LEU A 239 -2.47 1.54 -13.80
CA LEU A 239 -2.20 0.18 -14.21
C LEU A 239 -3.10 -0.76 -13.41
N LEU A 240 -3.76 -1.69 -14.09
CA LEU A 240 -4.52 -2.74 -13.44
C LEU A 240 -3.81 -4.09 -13.65
N PRO A 241 -3.01 -4.57 -12.68
CA PRO A 241 -2.39 -5.88 -12.75
C PRO A 241 -3.43 -6.99 -12.91
N PRO A 242 -3.17 -8.02 -13.73
CA PRO A 242 -4.12 -9.10 -13.96
C PRO A 242 -4.30 -9.93 -12.70
N ARG A 243 -5.54 -10.35 -12.45
CA ARG A 243 -5.88 -11.26 -11.35
C ARG A 243 -6.69 -12.45 -11.89
N PRO A 244 -6.77 -13.56 -11.14
CA PRO A 244 -7.66 -14.66 -11.51
C PRO A 244 -9.10 -14.15 -11.71
N ALA A 245 -9.80 -14.66 -12.73
CA ALA A 245 -11.15 -14.18 -13.07
C ALA A 245 -12.13 -14.27 -11.88
N ALA A 246 -12.07 -15.34 -11.10
CA ALA A 246 -12.89 -15.51 -9.90
C ALA A 246 -12.60 -14.44 -8.81
N VAL A 247 -11.35 -13.97 -8.71
CA VAL A 247 -10.97 -12.87 -7.81
C VAL A 247 -11.47 -11.54 -8.38
N GLU A 248 -11.31 -11.30 -9.68
CA GLU A 248 -11.81 -10.07 -10.29
C GLU A 248 -13.33 -9.94 -10.22
N GLU A 249 -14.08 -11.03 -10.35
CA GLU A 249 -15.53 -10.97 -10.21
C GLU A 249 -15.96 -10.69 -8.77
N LYS A 250 -15.22 -11.19 -7.79
CA LYS A 250 -15.48 -10.89 -6.38
C LYS A 250 -15.13 -9.44 -6.03
N LEU A 251 -14.03 -8.93 -6.56
CA LEU A 251 -13.63 -7.54 -6.40
C LEU A 251 -14.55 -6.60 -7.20
N TYR A 252 -14.58 -6.74 -8.53
CA TYR A 252 -15.18 -5.77 -9.45
C TYR A 252 -16.57 -6.15 -9.98
N GLY A 253 -17.13 -7.29 -9.56
CA GLY A 253 -18.45 -7.75 -9.99
C GLY A 253 -19.57 -6.82 -9.56
N ALA A 254 -20.69 -6.89 -10.28
CA ALA A 254 -21.87 -6.09 -9.99
C ALA A 254 -22.37 -6.36 -8.56
N GLY A 255 -22.39 -5.32 -7.72
CA GLY A 255 -22.90 -5.38 -6.35
C GLY A 255 -21.83 -5.45 -5.24
N ASN A 256 -20.56 -5.66 -5.57
CA ASN A 256 -19.49 -5.86 -4.57
C ASN A 256 -18.80 -4.57 -4.09
N GLY A 257 -19.42 -3.41 -4.28
CA GLY A 257 -18.96 -2.12 -3.74
C GLY A 257 -17.69 -1.53 -4.37
N TYR A 258 -16.76 -2.36 -4.84
CA TYR A 258 -15.54 -1.93 -5.53
C TYR A 258 -15.84 -1.75 -7.03
N ARG A 259 -16.55 -0.65 -7.32
CA ARG A 259 -17.13 -0.40 -8.65
C ARG A 259 -16.10 0.23 -9.60
N PRO A 260 -16.15 -0.14 -10.89
CA PRO A 260 -15.57 0.63 -11.99
C PRO A 260 -15.96 2.11 -12.01
N ALA A 261 -17.07 2.49 -11.36
CA ALA A 261 -17.55 3.87 -11.28
C ALA A 261 -16.50 4.85 -10.73
N ALA A 262 -15.59 4.41 -9.86
CA ALA A 262 -14.51 5.26 -9.35
C ALA A 262 -13.31 5.39 -10.32
N LEU A 263 -13.05 4.34 -11.12
CA LEU A 263 -12.13 4.44 -12.26
C LEU A 263 -12.72 5.33 -13.38
N ASP A 264 -14.04 5.23 -13.59
CA ASP A 264 -14.77 6.10 -14.51
C ASP A 264 -14.79 7.56 -14.02
N ARG A 265 -14.83 7.81 -12.69
CA ARG A 265 -14.61 9.14 -12.10
C ARG A 265 -13.26 9.74 -12.50
N LEU A 266 -12.17 8.95 -12.53
CA LEU A 266 -10.84 9.44 -12.96
C LEU A 266 -10.76 9.70 -14.45
N ARG A 267 -11.44 8.90 -15.28
CA ARG A 267 -11.59 9.21 -16.70
C ARG A 267 -12.28 10.56 -16.92
N GLY A 268 -13.28 10.88 -16.11
CA GLY A 268 -14.01 12.15 -16.20
C GLY A 268 -13.33 13.36 -15.56
N GLN A 269 -12.56 13.19 -14.49
CA GLN A 269 -12.04 14.30 -13.67
C GLN A 269 -10.53 14.54 -13.82
N ALA A 270 -9.75 13.50 -14.12
CA ALA A 270 -8.29 13.56 -14.16
C ALA A 270 -7.69 13.10 -15.51
N ASP A 271 -8.52 12.61 -16.44
CA ASP A 271 -8.10 12.02 -17.73
C ASP A 271 -6.85 11.11 -17.62
N LEU A 272 -6.83 10.26 -16.60
CA LEU A 272 -5.73 9.31 -16.43
C LEU A 272 -5.99 8.06 -17.29
N PRO A 273 -5.10 7.73 -18.24
CA PRO A 273 -5.25 6.51 -19.03
C PRO A 273 -5.17 5.29 -18.12
N LEU A 274 -6.14 4.39 -18.25
CA LEU A 274 -6.15 3.11 -17.57
C LEU A 274 -5.59 2.03 -18.50
N TRP A 275 -4.47 1.44 -18.10
CA TRP A 275 -3.81 0.35 -18.79
C TRP A 275 -4.25 -0.98 -18.18
N ARG A 276 -4.92 -1.80 -18.99
CA ARG A 276 -5.37 -3.14 -18.62
C ARG A 276 -4.98 -4.13 -19.70
N LEU A 277 -4.45 -5.27 -19.28
CA LEU A 277 -4.19 -6.38 -20.19
C LEU A 277 -5.51 -6.80 -20.86
N PRO A 278 -5.56 -6.97 -22.20
CA PRO A 278 -6.78 -7.37 -22.90
C PRO A 278 -7.37 -8.66 -22.33
N ASP A 279 -8.71 -8.72 -22.25
CA ASP A 279 -9.42 -9.85 -21.62
C ASP A 279 -9.13 -11.20 -22.29
N SER A 280 -8.88 -11.21 -23.60
CA SER A 280 -8.48 -12.40 -24.34
C SER A 280 -7.15 -12.98 -23.85
N ALA A 281 -6.14 -12.12 -23.67
CA ALA A 281 -4.82 -12.50 -23.15
C ALA A 281 -4.86 -12.81 -21.65
N ARG A 282 -5.68 -12.08 -20.89
CA ARG A 282 -5.85 -12.30 -19.44
C ARG A 282 -6.39 -13.69 -19.11
N LYS A 283 -7.36 -14.18 -19.89
CA LYS A 283 -7.99 -15.49 -19.67
C LYS A 283 -7.03 -16.68 -19.88
N THR A 284 -5.95 -16.49 -20.62
CA THR A 284 -4.94 -17.53 -20.85
C THR A 284 -3.81 -17.51 -19.82
N MET A 285 -3.81 -16.54 -18.90
CA MET A 285 -2.76 -16.42 -17.88
C MET A 285 -2.87 -17.52 -16.82
N THR A 286 -1.72 -18.01 -16.40
CA THR A 286 -1.58 -18.94 -15.28
C THR A 286 -1.21 -18.17 -14.01
N PHE A 287 -1.77 -18.62 -12.90
CA PHE A 287 -1.58 -18.00 -11.59
C PHE A 287 -1.12 -19.06 -10.58
N CYS A 288 -0.41 -18.63 -9.55
CA CYS A 288 -0.10 -19.42 -8.39
C CYS A 288 -1.28 -19.44 -7.42
N ARG A 289 -1.26 -20.30 -6.40
CA ARG A 289 -2.39 -20.45 -5.44
C ARG A 289 -2.71 -19.17 -4.62
N SER A 290 -1.80 -18.20 -4.62
CA SER A 290 -1.84 -16.97 -3.83
C SER A 290 -2.24 -15.70 -4.60
N GLY A 291 -2.70 -15.83 -5.83
CA GLY A 291 -3.20 -14.72 -6.68
C GLY A 291 -2.16 -14.15 -7.63
N MET A 292 -0.93 -14.66 -7.55
CA MET A 292 0.25 -14.12 -8.19
C MET A 292 0.42 -14.74 -9.58
N LEU A 293 0.87 -13.98 -10.57
CA LEU A 293 1.16 -14.55 -11.89
C LEU A 293 2.28 -15.61 -11.78
N ALA A 294 2.08 -16.72 -12.49
CA ALA A 294 3.14 -17.70 -12.71
C ALA A 294 4.23 -17.13 -13.64
N PRO A 295 5.43 -17.74 -13.73
CA PRO A 295 6.55 -17.20 -14.51
C PRO A 295 6.18 -16.85 -15.96
N GLU A 296 5.47 -17.74 -16.66
CA GLU A 296 5.08 -17.52 -18.06
C GLU A 296 4.09 -16.36 -18.20
N GLY A 297 3.14 -16.25 -17.27
CA GLY A 297 2.18 -15.14 -17.24
C GLY A 297 2.84 -13.81 -16.86
N ARG A 298 3.85 -13.83 -15.99
CA ARG A 298 4.68 -12.68 -15.62
C ARG A 298 5.48 -12.18 -16.81
N ASP A 299 6.11 -13.08 -17.57
CA ASP A 299 6.85 -12.73 -18.78
C ASP A 299 5.92 -12.12 -19.84
N ALA A 300 4.77 -12.74 -20.08
CA ALA A 300 3.79 -12.26 -21.06
C ALA A 300 3.20 -10.89 -20.67
N TYR A 301 2.86 -10.68 -19.40
CA TYR A 301 2.40 -9.38 -18.92
C TYR A 301 3.50 -8.32 -19.00
N SER A 302 4.73 -8.66 -18.65
CA SER A 302 5.89 -7.76 -18.72
C SER A 302 6.17 -7.33 -20.15
N ALA A 303 6.07 -8.24 -21.12
CA ALA A 303 6.23 -7.94 -22.54
C ALA A 303 5.11 -7.00 -23.04
N TRP A 304 3.85 -7.27 -22.68
CA TRP A 304 2.74 -6.37 -22.98
C TRP A 304 2.95 -4.97 -22.40
N LEU A 305 3.36 -4.87 -21.13
CA LEU A 305 3.59 -3.61 -20.47
C LEU A 305 4.77 -2.84 -21.10
N ALA A 306 5.87 -3.52 -21.40
CA ALA A 306 7.02 -2.91 -22.08
C ALA A 306 6.66 -2.37 -23.47
N GLY A 307 5.85 -3.13 -24.23
CA GLY A 307 5.31 -2.66 -25.51
C GLY A 307 4.43 -1.42 -25.36
N GLY A 308 3.52 -1.40 -24.38
CA GLY A 308 2.67 -0.23 -24.10
C GLY A 308 3.46 1.00 -23.64
N ILE A 309 4.53 0.82 -22.86
CA ILE A 309 5.48 1.88 -22.51
C ILE A 309 6.12 2.44 -23.78
N ALA A 310 6.66 1.60 -24.65
CA ALA A 310 7.30 2.03 -25.89
C ALA A 310 6.33 2.77 -26.84
N GLU A 311 5.11 2.27 -27.00
CA GLU A 311 4.06 2.92 -27.79
C GLU A 311 3.73 4.32 -27.24
N ARG A 312 3.59 4.44 -25.91
CA ARG A 312 3.29 5.73 -25.26
C ARG A 312 4.42 6.75 -25.42
N LEU A 313 5.67 6.29 -25.41
CA LEU A 313 6.87 7.13 -25.52
C LEU A 313 7.15 7.55 -26.97
N SER A 314 6.81 6.71 -27.94
CA SER A 314 6.93 7.03 -29.37
C SER A 314 5.87 8.01 -29.86
N HIS A 315 4.71 8.07 -29.19
CA HIS A 315 3.63 9.00 -29.49
C HIS A 315 3.30 9.86 -28.26
N PRO A 316 4.17 10.81 -27.86
CA PRO A 316 3.81 11.80 -26.86
C PRO A 316 2.62 12.60 -27.42
N ARG A 317 1.45 12.54 -26.76
CA ARG A 317 0.20 13.24 -27.17
C ARG A 317 0.53 14.63 -27.75
N VAL A 318 0.23 14.81 -29.03
CA VAL A 318 0.38 16.06 -29.81
C VAL A 318 -0.67 17.12 -29.41
N GLU A 319 -1.55 16.82 -28.45
CA GLU A 319 -2.70 17.68 -28.09
C GLU A 319 -2.34 18.98 -27.36
N GLU A 320 -1.12 19.17 -26.85
CA GLU A 320 -0.73 20.43 -26.20
C GLU A 320 -0.21 21.53 -27.15
N ALA A 321 -0.07 21.25 -28.45
CA ALA A 321 0.41 22.23 -29.43
C ALA A 321 -0.68 22.82 -30.36
N ALA A 322 -1.93 22.36 -30.25
CA ALA A 322 -3.02 22.80 -31.14
C ALA A 322 -3.95 23.89 -30.56
N LEU A 323 -3.65 24.41 -29.35
CA LEU A 323 -4.40 25.51 -28.73
C LEU A 323 -3.45 26.53 -28.07
N GLN A 324 -2.49 27.04 -28.83
CA GLN A 324 -1.93 28.39 -28.61
C GLN A 324 -2.55 29.35 -29.61
#